data_AF-A0A183HMG2-F1
#
_entry.id   AF-A0A183HMG2-F1
#
_cell.length_a   1.000
_cell.length_b   1.000
_cell.length_c   1.000
_cell.angle_alpha   90.00
_cell.angle_beta   90.00
_cell.angle_gamma   90.00
#
_symmetry.space_group_name_H-M   'P 1'
#
loop_
_entity.id
_entity.type
_entity.pdbx_description
1 polymer ?
#
loop_
_entity_poly.entity_id
_entity_poly.type
_entity_poly.pdbx_seq_one_letter_code
_entity_poly.pdbx_strand_id
1 'polypeptide(L)'
;MMKDSHSACAVECALSADNLRNVITEAKASLREAQKKRPRPHLDNKIITSWNGLMISGLAKAAITLQNVNLLHRAERAIDFIKKHSMTDSYLLHVAYVEADGEIATSDAPIQAYADDYAYLIQGLLDLYEASFDEQLIKLASDLQNQMDYRFWDTMNNSGYYQTVEDPHIIIRFIN
;
A
#
# COMPACT_ATOMS: atom_id res chain seq x y z
N MET A 1 1.83 -1.70 26.43
CA MET A 1 2.91 -0.69 26.29
C MET A 1 4.04 -1.10 27.23
N MET A 2 5.12 -1.71 26.72
CA MET A 2 6.32 -1.92 27.53
C MET A 2 6.88 -0.54 27.85
N LYS A 3 6.69 -0.07 29.09
CA LYS A 3 7.13 1.26 29.51
C LYS A 3 8.60 1.30 29.90
N ASP A 4 9.22 0.14 30.16
CA ASP A 4 10.54 0.06 30.77
C ASP A 4 11.58 -0.63 29.87
N SER A 5 12.80 -0.10 29.90
CA SER A 5 13.94 -0.67 29.18
C SER A 5 14.29 -2.06 29.73
N HIS A 6 14.91 -2.92 28.91
CA HIS A 6 15.37 -4.25 29.36
C HIS A 6 16.24 -4.17 30.64
N SER A 7 16.97 -3.08 30.85
CA SER A 7 17.75 -2.85 32.07
C SER A 7 16.89 -2.62 33.32
N ALA A 8 15.78 -1.89 33.20
CA ALA A 8 14.87 -1.65 34.32
C ALA A 8 14.13 -2.95 34.72
N CYS A 9 13.66 -3.70 33.72
CA CYS A 9 13.04 -5.01 33.94
C CYS A 9 14.02 -6.03 34.56
N ALA A 10 15.32 -5.97 34.23
CA ALA A 10 16.32 -6.86 34.80
C ALA A 10 16.49 -6.62 36.31
N VAL A 11 16.46 -5.37 36.76
CA VAL A 11 16.55 -4.99 38.17
C VAL A 11 15.34 -5.52 38.96
N GLU A 12 14.12 -5.34 38.44
CA GLU A 12 12.90 -5.85 39.08
C GLU A 12 12.89 -7.38 39.19
N CYS A 13 13.41 -8.08 38.18
CA CYS A 13 13.51 -9.54 38.18
C CYS A 13 14.73 -10.07 38.95
N ALA A 14 15.53 -9.20 39.58
CA ALA A 14 16.79 -9.55 40.24
C ALA A 14 17.76 -10.35 39.34
N LEU A 15 17.81 -10.01 38.05
CA LEU A 15 18.66 -10.61 37.03
C LEU A 15 19.67 -9.60 36.49
N SER A 16 20.79 -10.09 35.96
CA SER A 16 21.62 -9.25 35.09
C SER A 16 20.89 -8.96 33.78
N ALA A 17 21.20 -7.82 33.15
CA ALA A 17 20.61 -7.46 31.86
C ALA A 17 20.88 -8.52 30.78
N ASP A 18 22.05 -9.17 30.82
CA ASP A 18 22.41 -10.24 29.88
C ASP A 18 21.64 -11.53 30.16
N ASN A 19 21.47 -11.90 31.43
CA ASN A 19 20.64 -13.06 31.78
C ASN A 19 19.18 -12.83 31.38
N LEU A 20 18.64 -11.63 31.57
CA LEU A 20 17.28 -11.31 31.12
C LEU A 20 17.15 -11.42 29.58
N ARG A 21 18.12 -10.89 28.82
CA ARG A 21 18.14 -11.02 27.35
C ARG A 21 18.17 -12.48 26.91
N ASN A 22 18.97 -13.31 27.58
CA ASN A 22 19.06 -14.74 27.28
C ASN A 22 17.73 -15.44 27.53
N VAL A 23 17.12 -15.23 28.71
CA VAL A 23 15.81 -15.80 29.06
C VAL A 23 14.72 -15.34 28.09
N ILE A 24 14.68 -14.06 27.70
CA ILE A 24 13.71 -13.56 26.70
C ILE A 24 13.94 -14.25 25.34
N THR A 25 15.19 -14.46 24.94
CA THR A 25 15.54 -15.11 23.67
C THR A 25 15.10 -16.57 23.67
N GLU A 26 15.36 -17.30 24.74
CA GLU A 26 14.90 -18.68 24.93
C GLU A 26 13.37 -18.77 24.98
N ALA A 27 12.71 -17.87 25.71
CA ALA A 27 11.25 -17.81 25.78
C ALA A 27 10.63 -17.52 24.41
N LYS A 28 11.22 -16.60 23.62
CA LYS A 28 10.80 -16.32 22.24
C LYS A 28 10.97 -17.54 21.33
N ALA A 29 12.05 -18.32 21.51
CA ALA A 29 12.25 -19.56 20.75
C ALA A 29 11.19 -20.60 21.10
N SER A 30 10.98 -20.87 22.39
CA SER A 30 9.93 -21.78 22.88
C SER A 30 8.52 -21.36 22.41
N LEU A 31 8.22 -20.05 22.46
CA LEU A 31 6.96 -19.51 21.97
C LEU A 31 6.79 -19.72 20.46
N ARG A 32 7.85 -19.51 19.65
CA ARG A 32 7.81 -19.76 18.21
C ARG A 32 7.52 -21.23 17.90
N GLU A 33 8.14 -22.16 18.61
CA GLU A 33 7.87 -23.60 18.43
C GLU A 33 6.42 -23.97 18.78
N ALA A 34 5.87 -23.38 19.84
CA ALA A 34 4.46 -23.55 20.18
C ALA A 34 3.52 -22.93 19.12
N GLN A 35 3.87 -21.74 18.59
CA GLN A 35 3.09 -21.05 17.56
C GLN A 35 3.06 -21.80 16.22
N LYS A 36 4.15 -22.48 15.84
CA LYS A 36 4.21 -23.31 14.62
C LYS A 36 3.16 -24.42 14.59
N LYS A 37 2.69 -24.88 15.75
CA LYS A 37 1.65 -25.92 15.85
C LYS A 37 0.24 -25.39 15.60
N ARG A 38 0.04 -24.08 15.59
CA ARG A 38 -1.27 -23.46 15.33
C ARG A 38 -1.46 -23.30 13.81
N PRO A 39 -2.67 -23.52 13.28
CA PRO A 39 -3.00 -23.06 11.94
C PRO A 39 -2.63 -21.58 11.80
N ARG A 40 -1.92 -21.24 10.72
CA ARG A 40 -1.56 -19.83 10.48
C ARG A 40 -2.86 -19.04 10.24
N PRO A 41 -3.00 -17.85 10.82
CA PRO A 41 -4.10 -16.97 10.43
C PRO A 41 -4.02 -16.70 8.93
N HIS A 42 -5.16 -16.54 8.28
CA HIS A 42 -5.19 -16.11 6.89
C HIS A 42 -4.46 -14.77 6.76
N LEU A 43 -3.56 -14.71 5.78
CA LEU A 43 -2.90 -13.47 5.41
C LEU A 43 -3.82 -12.76 4.41
N ASP A 44 -4.08 -11.48 4.63
CA ASP A 44 -4.64 -10.67 3.54
C ASP A 44 -3.53 -10.45 2.51
N ASN A 45 -3.72 -11.01 1.33
CA ASN A 45 -2.76 -10.99 0.24
C ASN A 45 -3.06 -9.93 -0.81
N LYS A 46 -4.01 -9.03 -0.52
CA LYS A 46 -4.41 -7.95 -1.42
C LYS A 46 -3.41 -6.81 -1.38
N ILE A 47 -3.07 -6.31 -2.56
CA ILE A 47 -2.32 -5.08 -2.79
C ILE A 47 -3.26 -4.13 -3.53
N ILE A 48 -3.79 -3.14 -2.80
CA ILE A 48 -4.84 -2.24 -3.28
C ILE A 48 -4.23 -0.95 -3.82
N THR A 49 -4.65 -0.53 -5.01
CA THR A 49 -4.07 0.62 -5.74
C THR A 49 -4.21 1.93 -4.96
N SER A 50 -5.41 2.28 -4.50
CA SER A 50 -5.66 3.45 -3.65
C SER A 50 -4.76 3.49 -2.41
N TRP A 51 -4.63 2.37 -1.70
CA TRP A 51 -3.80 2.28 -0.49
C TRP A 51 -2.31 2.44 -0.81
N ASN A 52 -1.86 1.91 -1.95
CA ASN A 52 -0.49 2.14 -2.39
C ASN A 52 -0.26 3.61 -2.77
N GLY A 53 -1.23 4.27 -3.42
CA GLY A 53 -1.16 5.71 -3.69
C GLY A 53 -0.96 6.54 -2.41
N LEU A 54 -1.75 6.28 -1.37
CA LEU A 54 -1.60 6.91 -0.05
C LEU A 54 -0.25 6.59 0.61
N MET A 55 0.20 5.33 0.53
CA MET A 55 1.51 4.91 1.04
C MET A 55 2.64 5.64 0.32
N ILE A 56 2.59 5.74 -1.01
CA ILE A 56 3.59 6.43 -1.84
C ILE A 56 3.67 7.91 -1.44
N SER A 57 2.53 8.58 -1.32
CA SER A 57 2.44 9.96 -0.82
C SER A 57 3.13 10.12 0.55
N GLY A 58 2.80 9.25 1.50
CA GLY A 58 3.40 9.27 2.83
C GLY A 58 4.92 9.02 2.82
N LEU A 59 5.38 8.07 2.01
CA LEU A 59 6.80 7.77 1.85
C LEU A 59 7.57 8.94 1.21
N ALA A 60 7.01 9.58 0.18
CA ALA A 60 7.61 10.73 -0.47
C ALA A 60 7.77 11.91 0.52
N LYS A 61 6.69 12.26 1.24
CA LYS A 61 6.71 13.30 2.27
C LYS A 61 7.71 12.99 3.39
N ALA A 62 7.75 11.74 3.85
CA ALA A 62 8.69 11.30 4.87
C ALA A 62 10.14 11.30 4.37
N ALA A 63 10.39 10.96 3.10
CA ALA A 63 11.71 10.98 2.51
C ALA A 63 12.32 12.39 2.53
N ILE A 64 11.53 13.41 2.15
CA ILE A 64 11.93 14.82 2.21
C ILE A 64 12.15 15.25 3.67
N THR A 65 11.15 15.02 4.53
CA THR A 65 11.15 15.53 5.92
C THR A 65 12.28 14.92 6.75
N LEU A 66 12.51 13.62 6.60
CA LEU A 66 13.51 12.86 7.36
C LEU A 66 14.86 12.77 6.62
N GLN A 67 14.97 13.35 5.43
CA GLN A 67 16.15 13.27 4.56
C GLN A 67 16.63 11.82 4.35
N ASN A 68 15.68 10.90 4.10
CA ASN A 68 15.95 9.48 4.00
C ASN A 68 15.62 8.93 2.60
N VAL A 69 16.67 8.81 1.77
CA VAL A 69 16.58 8.30 0.40
C VAL A 69 16.02 6.88 0.31
N ASN A 70 16.14 6.06 1.35
CA ASN A 70 15.56 4.71 1.33
C ASN A 70 14.02 4.74 1.33
N LEU A 71 13.40 5.79 1.85
CA LEU A 71 11.95 5.96 1.78
C LEU A 71 11.52 6.34 0.36
N LEU A 72 12.31 7.16 -0.33
CA LEU A 72 12.11 7.49 -1.74
C LEU A 72 12.17 6.25 -2.62
N HIS A 73 13.23 5.44 -2.49
CA HIS A 73 13.37 4.19 -3.25
C HIS A 73 12.22 3.19 -2.98
N ARG A 74 11.62 3.20 -1.77
CA ARG A 74 10.46 2.37 -1.48
C ARG A 74 9.22 2.84 -2.22
N ALA A 75 9.02 4.16 -2.34
CA ALA A 75 7.92 4.74 -3.10
C ALA A 75 8.06 4.43 -4.60
N GLU A 76 9.26 4.60 -5.16
CA GLU A 76 9.56 4.28 -6.57
C GLU A 76 9.28 2.81 -6.89
N ARG A 77 9.74 1.89 -6.02
CA ARG A 77 9.46 0.46 -6.18
C ARG A 77 7.97 0.13 -6.13
N ALA A 78 7.18 0.87 -5.34
CA ALA A 78 5.73 0.69 -5.31
C ALA A 78 5.08 1.17 -6.61
N ILE A 79 5.57 2.25 -7.22
CA ILE A 79 5.14 2.68 -8.56
C ILE A 79 5.49 1.63 -9.63
N ASP A 80 6.69 1.08 -9.60
CA ASP A 80 7.09 0.02 -10.54
C ASP A 80 6.20 -1.22 -10.41
N PHE A 81 5.83 -1.58 -9.18
CA PHE A 81 4.87 -2.65 -8.92
C PHE A 81 3.51 -2.34 -9.57
N ILE A 82 2.95 -1.15 -9.34
CA ILE A 82 1.65 -0.75 -9.89
C ILE A 82 1.69 -0.76 -11.43
N LYS A 83 2.72 -0.17 -12.03
CA LYS A 83 2.90 -0.14 -13.50
C LYS A 83 2.92 -1.56 -14.08
N LYS A 84 3.53 -2.51 -13.38
CA LYS A 84 3.69 -3.88 -13.86
C LYS A 84 2.45 -4.76 -13.63
N HIS A 85 1.75 -4.58 -12.51
CA HIS A 85 0.77 -5.55 -12.03
C HIS A 85 -0.64 -4.99 -11.83
N SER A 86 -0.80 -3.67 -11.81
CA SER A 86 -2.09 -3.01 -11.54
C SER A 86 -2.47 -1.98 -12.60
N MET A 87 -1.70 -1.90 -13.69
CA MET A 87 -1.94 -1.02 -14.82
C MET A 87 -2.02 -1.84 -16.10
N THR A 88 -3.05 -1.56 -16.91
CA THR A 88 -3.19 -2.09 -18.27
C THR A 88 -3.04 -0.93 -19.27
N ASP A 89 -3.06 -1.24 -20.57
CA ASP A 89 -3.02 -0.21 -21.62
C ASP A 89 -4.22 0.76 -21.58
N SER A 90 -5.31 0.40 -20.89
CA SER A 90 -6.56 1.17 -20.92
C SER A 90 -7.15 1.51 -19.56
N TYR A 91 -6.86 0.76 -18.50
CA TYR A 91 -7.39 0.98 -17.15
C TYR A 91 -6.45 0.48 -16.05
N LEU A 92 -6.62 1.02 -14.85
CA LEU A 92 -6.06 0.50 -13.61
C LEU A 92 -6.91 -0.64 -13.02
N LEU A 93 -6.24 -1.54 -12.31
CA LEU A 93 -6.86 -2.55 -11.45
C LEU A 93 -7.00 -2.00 -10.04
N HIS A 94 -8.09 -2.37 -9.36
CA HIS A 94 -8.28 -2.03 -7.95
C HIS A 94 -7.29 -2.78 -7.06
N VAL A 95 -7.04 -4.06 -7.37
CA VAL A 95 -6.30 -4.97 -6.50
C VAL A 95 -5.46 -5.96 -7.29
N ALA A 96 -4.24 -6.20 -6.83
CA ALA A 96 -3.43 -7.36 -7.16
C ALA A 96 -3.39 -8.32 -5.96
N TYR A 97 -3.20 -9.62 -6.21
CA TYR A 97 -3.14 -10.64 -5.16
C TYR A 97 -1.78 -11.32 -5.17
N VAL A 98 -1.26 -11.64 -3.99
CA VAL A 98 -0.01 -12.40 -3.82
C VAL A 98 -0.33 -13.84 -3.46
N GLU A 99 0.20 -14.79 -4.22
CA GLU A 99 0.07 -16.21 -3.96
C GLU A 99 1.01 -16.68 -2.84
N ALA A 100 0.80 -17.91 -2.36
CA ALA A 100 1.57 -18.47 -1.26
C ALA A 100 3.07 -18.62 -1.55
N ASP A 101 3.45 -18.73 -2.83
CA ASP A 101 4.83 -18.78 -3.32
C ASP A 101 5.45 -17.39 -3.54
N GLY A 102 4.65 -16.32 -3.40
CA GLY A 102 5.06 -14.94 -3.59
C GLY A 102 4.82 -14.39 -5.00
N GLU A 103 4.28 -15.19 -5.92
CA GLU A 103 3.94 -14.73 -7.26
C GLU A 103 2.68 -13.86 -7.26
N ILE A 104 2.53 -13.00 -8.27
CA ILE A 104 1.35 -12.15 -8.41
C ILE A 104 0.28 -12.91 -9.20
N ALA A 105 -0.87 -13.13 -8.57
CA ALA A 105 -1.98 -13.85 -9.17
C ALA A 105 -2.57 -13.04 -10.33
N THR A 106 -2.89 -13.73 -11.42
CA THR A 106 -3.70 -13.17 -12.51
C THR A 106 -5.14 -13.67 -12.31
N SER A 107 -6.09 -12.74 -12.17
CA SER A 107 -7.51 -13.09 -12.06
C SER A 107 -8.15 -13.16 -13.44
N ASP A 108 -8.96 -14.19 -13.70
CA ASP A 108 -9.80 -14.29 -14.90
C ASP A 108 -10.92 -13.23 -14.92
N ALA A 109 -11.25 -12.68 -13.74
CA ALA A 109 -12.20 -11.59 -13.55
C ALA A 109 -11.56 -10.49 -12.69
N PRO A 110 -10.69 -9.65 -13.28
CA PRO A 110 -10.02 -8.59 -12.55
C PRO A 110 -11.00 -7.48 -12.16
N ILE A 111 -10.81 -6.90 -10.97
CA ILE A 111 -11.63 -5.78 -10.49
C ILE A 111 -11.02 -4.50 -11.06
N GLN A 112 -11.78 -3.78 -11.89
CA GLN A 112 -11.36 -2.46 -12.38
C GLN A 112 -11.28 -1.46 -11.23
N ALA A 113 -10.32 -0.56 -11.32
CA ALA A 113 -10.11 0.52 -10.36
C ALA A 113 -11.33 1.44 -10.24
N TYR A 114 -11.55 1.95 -9.05
CA TYR A 114 -12.53 2.98 -8.74
C TYR A 114 -11.92 4.38 -8.90
N ALA A 115 -12.74 5.42 -8.92
CA ALA A 115 -12.27 6.81 -8.98
C ALA A 115 -11.21 7.12 -7.89
N ASP A 116 -11.39 6.60 -6.68
CA ASP A 116 -10.47 6.83 -5.56
C ASP A 116 -9.10 6.17 -5.77
N ASP A 117 -9.04 5.04 -6.50
CA ASP A 117 -7.77 4.40 -6.86
C ASP A 117 -6.94 5.29 -7.78
N TYR A 118 -7.58 5.93 -8.76
CA TYR A 118 -6.93 6.93 -9.62
C TYR A 118 -6.52 8.15 -8.80
N ALA A 119 -7.45 8.76 -8.05
CA ALA A 119 -7.22 9.99 -7.32
C ALA A 119 -6.02 9.88 -6.35
N TYR A 120 -5.98 8.81 -5.54
CA TYR A 120 -4.89 8.64 -4.57
C TYR A 120 -3.57 8.23 -5.22
N LEU A 121 -3.60 7.47 -6.32
CA LEU A 121 -2.38 7.18 -7.07
C LEU A 121 -1.80 8.44 -7.73
N ILE A 122 -2.65 9.27 -8.36
CA ILE A 122 -2.28 10.56 -8.94
C ILE A 122 -1.64 11.45 -7.87
N GLN A 123 -2.27 11.59 -6.70
CA GLN A 123 -1.68 12.36 -5.60
C GLN A 123 -0.32 11.79 -5.16
N GLY A 124 -0.19 10.47 -5.04
CA GLY A 124 1.08 9.82 -4.71
C GLY A 124 2.17 10.09 -5.74
N LEU A 125 1.82 10.11 -7.04
CA LEU A 125 2.74 10.44 -8.13
C LEU A 125 3.20 11.89 -8.07
N LEU A 126 2.30 12.83 -7.80
CA LEU A 126 2.64 14.25 -7.66
C LEU A 126 3.56 14.48 -6.46
N ASP A 127 3.24 13.89 -5.30
CA ASP A 127 4.09 14.01 -4.10
C ASP A 127 5.46 13.36 -4.31
N LEU A 128 5.52 12.24 -5.04
CA LEU A 128 6.79 11.59 -5.37
C LEU A 128 7.61 12.44 -6.37
N TYR A 129 6.95 13.08 -7.34
CA TYR A 129 7.59 14.04 -8.23
C TYR A 129 8.19 15.22 -7.46
N GLU A 130 7.50 15.78 -6.48
CA GLU A 130 8.07 16.84 -5.64
C GLU A 130 9.32 16.38 -4.85
N ALA A 131 9.40 15.08 -4.54
CA ALA A 131 10.52 14.49 -3.81
C ALA A 131 11.72 14.10 -4.70
N SER A 132 11.50 13.71 -5.96
CA SER A 132 12.53 13.20 -6.87
C SER A 132 12.81 14.07 -8.10
N PHE A 133 11.89 14.96 -8.46
CA PHE A 133 11.84 15.72 -9.72
C PHE A 133 11.91 14.84 -11.00
N ASP A 134 11.47 13.58 -10.92
CA ASP A 134 11.35 12.72 -12.10
C ASP A 134 10.10 13.08 -12.94
N GLU A 135 10.32 13.74 -14.08
CA GLU A 135 9.26 14.18 -14.99
C GLU A 135 8.37 13.03 -15.52
N GLN A 136 8.83 11.78 -15.48
CA GLN A 136 7.99 10.64 -15.87
C GLN A 136 6.79 10.46 -14.93
N LEU A 137 6.92 10.86 -13.66
CA LEU A 137 5.87 10.76 -12.67
C LEU A 137 4.72 11.74 -12.95
N ILE A 138 5.04 13.00 -13.27
CA ILE A 138 4.01 13.99 -13.59
C ILE A 138 3.33 13.68 -14.93
N LYS A 139 4.07 13.14 -15.90
CA LYS A 139 3.47 12.66 -17.15
C LYS A 139 2.47 11.52 -16.87
N LEU A 140 2.88 10.54 -16.08
CA LEU A 140 1.99 9.44 -15.70
C LEU A 140 0.76 9.92 -14.92
N ALA A 141 0.94 10.87 -14.00
CA ALA A 141 -0.16 11.47 -13.25
C ALA A 141 -1.17 12.14 -14.20
N SER A 142 -0.68 12.88 -15.20
CA SER A 142 -1.54 13.49 -16.22
C SER A 142 -2.27 12.46 -17.09
N ASP A 143 -1.59 11.40 -17.51
CA ASP A 143 -2.21 10.33 -18.31
C ASP A 143 -3.32 9.62 -17.52
N LEU A 144 -3.08 9.36 -16.24
CA LEU A 144 -4.08 8.76 -15.34
C LEU A 144 -5.23 9.72 -15.03
N GLN A 145 -4.98 11.03 -14.90
CA GLN A 145 -6.04 12.03 -14.73
C GLN A 145 -6.98 12.02 -15.95
N ASN A 146 -6.43 12.03 -17.16
CA ASN A 146 -7.24 11.96 -18.38
C ASN A 146 -8.09 10.68 -18.43
N GLN A 147 -7.55 9.55 -17.98
CA GLN A 147 -8.33 8.30 -17.87
C GLN A 147 -9.42 8.40 -16.79
N MET A 148 -9.12 9.02 -15.65
CA MET A 148 -10.09 9.23 -14.58
C MET A 148 -11.26 10.10 -15.05
N ASP A 149 -10.97 11.22 -15.71
CA ASP A 149 -11.97 12.13 -16.28
C ASP A 149 -12.86 11.40 -17.29
N TYR A 150 -12.23 10.70 -18.24
CA TYR A 150 -12.97 9.94 -19.25
C TYR A 150 -13.90 8.88 -18.65
N ARG A 151 -13.49 8.22 -17.56
CA ARG A 151 -14.19 7.07 -17.00
C ARG A 151 -15.25 7.43 -15.97
N PHE A 152 -15.01 8.47 -15.18
CA PHE A 152 -15.75 8.73 -13.96
C PHE A 152 -16.43 10.09 -13.94
N TRP A 153 -16.02 11.06 -14.77
CA TRP A 153 -16.65 12.37 -14.78
C TRP A 153 -18.11 12.30 -15.24
N ASP A 154 -19.02 12.92 -14.48
CA ASP A 154 -20.41 13.09 -14.90
C ASP A 154 -20.51 14.16 -16.00
N THR A 155 -20.37 13.74 -17.26
CA THR A 155 -20.49 14.63 -18.41
C THR A 155 -21.91 15.16 -18.62
N MET A 156 -22.95 14.52 -18.04
CA MET A 156 -24.33 14.94 -18.25
C MET A 156 -24.70 16.13 -17.37
N ASN A 157 -24.34 16.10 -16.08
CA ASN A 157 -24.68 17.18 -15.14
C ASN A 157 -23.48 17.99 -14.68
N ASN A 158 -22.26 17.61 -15.06
CA ASN A 158 -21.01 18.28 -14.70
C ASN A 158 -20.87 18.47 -13.18
N SER A 159 -21.22 17.41 -12.43
CA SER A 159 -21.52 17.47 -11.01
C SER A 159 -20.49 16.80 -10.09
N GLY A 160 -19.54 16.05 -10.65
CA GLY A 160 -18.49 15.36 -9.90
C GLY A 160 -18.04 14.07 -10.58
N TYR A 161 -17.37 13.21 -9.81
CA TYR A 161 -16.91 11.90 -10.28
C TYR A 161 -17.76 10.78 -9.68
N TYR A 162 -18.25 9.88 -10.51
CA TYR A 162 -18.81 8.61 -10.05
C TYR A 162 -17.73 7.72 -9.47
N GLN A 163 -18.01 7.00 -8.38
CA GLN A 163 -17.03 6.06 -7.82
C GLN A 163 -16.67 4.90 -8.75
N THR A 164 -17.63 4.42 -9.55
CA THR A 164 -17.45 3.27 -10.44
C THR A 164 -17.69 3.67 -11.89
N VAL A 165 -17.15 2.89 -12.82
CA VAL A 165 -17.60 2.95 -14.22
C VAL A 165 -19.05 2.47 -14.33
N GLU A 166 -19.67 2.72 -15.47
CA GLU A 166 -20.99 2.19 -15.77
C GLU A 166 -20.90 0.66 -15.96
N ASP A 167 -21.69 -0.08 -15.18
CA ASP A 167 -21.76 -1.54 -15.23
C ASP A 167 -23.22 -1.97 -15.03
N PRO A 168 -23.77 -2.87 -15.88
CA PRO A 168 -25.16 -3.31 -15.78
C PRO A 168 -25.51 -4.04 -14.48
N HIS A 169 -24.52 -4.52 -13.72
CA HIS A 169 -24.71 -5.17 -12.42
C HIS A 169 -24.69 -4.18 -11.25
N ILE A 170 -24.31 -2.91 -11.49
CA ILE A 170 -24.29 -1.86 -10.47
C ILE A 170 -25.61 -1.11 -10.51
N ILE A 171 -26.44 -1.35 -9.49
CA ILE A 171 -27.79 -0.78 -9.40
C ILE A 171 -27.76 0.72 -9.02
N ILE A 172 -26.76 1.13 -8.24
CA ILE A 172 -26.61 2.52 -7.75
C ILE A 172 -25.15 2.94 -7.89
N ARG A 173 -24.92 4.12 -8.46
CA ARG A 173 -23.61 4.78 -8.51
C ARG A 173 -23.64 6.03 -7.64
N PHE A 174 -22.64 6.17 -6.78
CA PHE A 174 -22.45 7.37 -5.96
C PHE A 174 -21.52 8.34 -6.68
N ILE A 175 -21.83 9.64 -6.56
CA ILE A 175 -20.94 10.73 -6.96
C ILE A 175 -20.27 11.23 -5.69
N ASN A 176 -18.94 11.32 -5.72
CA ASN A 176 -18.13 11.96 -4.68
C ASN A 176 -18.01 13.47 -4.94
#